data_AF-A0A7V4QPJ4-F1
#
_entry.id   AF-A0A7V4QPJ4-F1
#
_cell.length_a   1.000
_cell.length_b   1.000
_cell.length_c   1.000
_cell.angle_alpha   90.00
_cell.angle_beta   90.00
_cell.angle_gamma   90.00
#
_symmetry.space_group_name_H-M   'P 1'
#
loop_
_entity.id
_entity.type
_entity.pdbx_description
1 polymer ?
#
loop_
_entity_poly.entity_id
_entity_poly.type
_entity_poly.pdbx_seq_one_letter_code
_entity_poly.pdbx_strand_id
1 'polypeptide(L)'
;SKDYKNKDKLLIVGILKGSTIFLSDLIRQLDIDCEIDFIAVRSYDGKNSTGVVQLIMDLYDNPVGKNILIVEDIIDTGRTLKFLKQNLISRKAKSVKTCVLLNKIGRRKAKIKIDYKGFDVPNKFLVGYGLDYNEKYRNLPYIAILD
;
A
#
# COMPACT_ATOMS: atom_id res chain seq x y z
N SER A 1 -6.40 -13.47 -6.69
CA SER A 1 -6.65 -14.72 -5.94
C SER A 1 -5.82 -15.94 -6.31
N LYS A 2 -5.52 -16.21 -7.58
CA LYS A 2 -4.84 -17.47 -8.02
C LYS A 2 -3.67 -17.90 -7.13
N ASP A 3 -2.79 -16.96 -6.77
CA ASP A 3 -1.61 -17.19 -5.94
C ASP A 3 -1.87 -17.69 -4.51
N TYR A 4 -3.11 -17.54 -4.02
CA TYR A 4 -3.53 -17.87 -2.67
C TYR A 4 -4.67 -18.89 -2.63
N LYS A 5 -5.08 -19.42 -3.78
CA LYS A 5 -6.06 -20.50 -3.83
C LYS A 5 -5.49 -21.71 -3.08
N ASN A 6 -6.26 -22.26 -2.14
CA ASN A 6 -5.87 -23.38 -1.26
C ASN A 6 -4.67 -23.10 -0.33
N LYS A 7 -4.40 -21.83 -0.01
CA LYS A 7 -3.42 -21.47 1.04
C LYS A 7 -4.14 -21.09 2.32
N ASP A 8 -3.35 -20.92 3.39
CA ASP A 8 -3.82 -20.28 4.61
C ASP A 8 -4.41 -18.89 4.30
N LYS A 9 -5.36 -18.49 5.14
CA LYS A 9 -6.07 -17.21 5.08
C LYS A 9 -5.12 -16.04 4.83
N LEU A 10 -5.48 -15.17 3.87
CA LEU A 10 -4.66 -14.04 3.46
C LEU A 10 -4.95 -12.82 4.34
N LEU A 11 -3.95 -12.24 4.98
CA LEU A 11 -4.08 -10.94 5.65
C LEU A 11 -3.82 -9.82 4.66
N ILE A 12 -4.81 -8.97 4.43
CA ILE A 12 -4.74 -7.81 3.54
C ILE A 12 -4.54 -6.57 4.40
N VAL A 13 -3.42 -5.89 4.20
CA VAL A 13 -3.01 -4.75 5.02
C VAL A 13 -3.09 -3.47 4.20
N GLY A 14 -4.07 -2.61 4.50
CA GLY A 14 -4.20 -1.29 3.89
C GLY A 14 -3.27 -0.27 4.55
N ILE A 15 -2.54 0.49 3.74
CA ILE A 15 -1.76 1.63 4.25
C ILE A 15 -2.67 2.85 4.30
N LEU A 16 -2.93 3.35 5.50
CA LEU A 16 -3.81 4.49 5.70
C LEU A 16 -3.13 5.81 5.30
N LYS A 17 -3.90 6.79 4.79
CA LYS A 17 -5.36 6.74 4.54
C LYS A 17 -5.71 6.38 3.10
N GLY A 18 -4.82 6.69 2.16
CA GLY A 18 -5.13 6.74 0.73
C GLY A 18 -5.61 5.42 0.14
N SER A 19 -5.09 4.29 0.62
CA SER A 19 -5.47 2.97 0.10
C SER A 19 -6.90 2.53 0.42
N THR A 20 -7.62 3.22 1.31
CA THR A 20 -8.89 2.73 1.88
C THR A 20 -9.93 2.39 0.82
N ILE A 21 -10.13 3.26 -0.19
CA ILE A 21 -11.12 3.02 -1.25
C ILE A 21 -10.69 1.85 -2.13
N PHE A 22 -9.43 1.84 -2.57
CA PHE A 22 -8.89 0.76 -3.38
C PHE A 22 -8.93 -0.59 -2.67
N LEU A 23 -8.57 -0.65 -1.38
CA LEU A 23 -8.67 -1.85 -0.57
C LEU A 23 -10.10 -2.36 -0.51
N SER A 24 -11.07 -1.48 -0.23
CA SER A 24 -12.49 -1.84 -0.13
C SER A 24 -13.03 -2.41 -1.44
N ASP A 25 -12.62 -1.86 -2.59
CA ASP A 25 -12.99 -2.38 -3.89
C ASP A 25 -12.29 -3.70 -4.19
N LEU A 26 -11.00 -3.81 -3.89
CA LEU A 26 -10.19 -5.01 -4.12
C LEU A 26 -10.76 -6.22 -3.37
N ILE A 27 -11.03 -6.11 -2.07
CA ILE A 27 -11.50 -7.23 -1.25
C ILE A 27 -12.85 -7.78 -1.73
N ARG A 28 -13.74 -6.92 -2.25
CA ARG A 28 -15.06 -7.32 -2.77
C ARG A 28 -14.96 -8.16 -4.05
N GLN A 29 -13.81 -8.14 -4.71
CA GLN A 29 -13.52 -8.91 -5.92
C GLN A 29 -12.72 -10.19 -5.65
N LEU A 30 -12.34 -10.47 -4.40
CA LEU A 30 -11.60 -11.68 -4.06
C LEU A 30 -12.55 -12.86 -3.82
N ASP A 31 -12.23 -14.01 -4.41
CA ASP A 31 -12.89 -15.30 -4.27
C ASP A 31 -12.15 -16.24 -3.29
N ILE A 32 -11.39 -15.68 -2.35
CA ILE A 32 -10.58 -16.39 -1.34
C ILE A 32 -10.89 -15.83 0.04
N ASP A 33 -10.68 -16.65 1.07
CA ASP A 33 -10.81 -16.21 2.46
C ASP A 33 -9.68 -15.23 2.84
N CYS A 34 -10.06 -14.11 3.43
CA CYS A 34 -9.14 -13.05 3.80
C CYS A 34 -9.54 -12.30 5.08
N GLU A 35 -8.53 -11.75 5.75
CA GLU A 35 -8.65 -10.80 6.87
C GLU A 35 -8.17 -9.42 6.42
N ILE A 36 -8.62 -8.38 7.10
CA ILE A 36 -8.23 -6.99 6.82
C ILE A 36 -7.62 -6.42 8.08
N ASP A 37 -6.49 -5.74 7.91
CA ASP A 37 -5.89 -4.89 8.93
C ASP A 37 -5.35 -3.62 8.27
N PHE A 38 -4.93 -2.66 9.07
CA PHE A 38 -4.45 -1.36 8.60
C PHE A 38 -3.15 -0.99 9.30
N ILE A 39 -2.28 -0.31 8.56
CA ILE A 39 -1.08 0.34 9.11
C ILE A 39 -1.17 1.82 8.77
N ALA A 40 -0.79 2.68 9.72
CA ALA A 40 -0.60 4.10 9.46
C ALA A 40 0.87 4.46 9.66
N VAL A 41 1.43 5.16 8.68
CA VAL A 41 2.82 5.64 8.70
C VAL A 41 2.86 7.14 8.45
N ARG A 42 3.84 7.80 9.06
CA ARG A 42 4.21 9.17 8.73
C ARG A 42 5.57 9.14 8.04
N SER A 43 5.59 9.66 6.81
CA SER A 43 6.83 9.87 6.05
C SER A 43 7.24 11.33 6.21
N TYR A 44 8.49 11.57 6.61
CA TYR A 44 9.04 12.93 6.65
C TYR A 44 9.52 13.32 5.26
N ASP A 45 8.64 13.93 4.46
CA ASP A 45 8.98 14.48 3.15
C ASP A 45 9.20 16.00 3.25
N GLY A 46 10.45 16.42 3.06
CA GLY A 46 10.93 17.80 3.05
C GLY A 46 12.32 17.89 2.42
N LYS A 47 12.90 19.10 2.26
CA LYS A 47 14.23 19.32 1.63
C LYS A 47 15.37 18.49 2.26
N ASN A 48 15.20 18.05 3.50
CA ASN A 48 16.09 17.14 4.24
C ASN A 48 15.38 15.84 4.64
N SER A 49 14.70 15.17 3.70
CA SER A 49 14.10 13.85 3.92
C SER A 49 15.19 12.87 4.39
N THR A 50 15.15 12.50 5.67
CA THR A 50 16.04 11.49 6.27
C THR A 50 15.72 10.08 5.75
N GLY A 51 14.60 9.91 5.03
CA GLY A 51 14.09 8.61 4.61
C GLY A 51 13.54 7.77 5.75
N VAL A 52 13.42 8.34 6.96
CA VAL A 52 12.85 7.66 8.12
C VAL A 52 11.34 7.62 7.98
N VAL A 53 10.79 6.41 8.08
CA VAL A 53 9.36 6.12 8.10
C VAL A 53 8.99 5.81 9.55
N GLN A 54 8.06 6.57 10.12
CA GLN A 54 7.56 6.34 11.47
C GLN A 54 6.24 5.56 11.40
N LEU A 55 6.13 4.46 12.14
CA LEU A 55 4.86 3.79 12.40
C LEU A 55 4.05 4.60 13.40
N ILE A 56 2.82 4.97 13.02
CA ILE A 56 1.86 5.68 13.87
C ILE A 56 0.82 4.71 14.42
N MET A 57 0.42 3.74 13.59
CA MET A 57 -0.47 2.65 13.95
C MET A 57 0.10 1.38 13.33
N ASP A 58 0.31 0.36 14.16
CA ASP A 58 0.78 -0.96 13.75
C ASP A 58 -0.41 -1.92 13.58
N LEU A 59 -0.14 -3.09 13.03
CA LEU A 59 -1.12 -4.19 12.93
C LEU A 59 -1.71 -4.51 14.31
N TYR A 60 -3.03 -4.74 14.34
CA TYR A 60 -3.68 -5.38 15.47
C TYR A 60 -3.33 -6.87 15.50
N ASP A 61 -3.27 -7.50 14.33
CA ASP A 61 -2.98 -8.91 14.19
C ASP A 61 -1.48 -9.23 14.30
N ASN A 62 -1.16 -10.38 14.88
CA ASN A 62 0.20 -10.90 14.87
C ASN A 62 0.58 -11.39 13.45
N PRO A 63 1.63 -10.83 12.81
CA PRO A 63 2.01 -11.21 11.45
C PRO A 63 2.73 -12.56 11.36
N VAL A 64 3.17 -13.17 12.48
CA VAL A 64 3.96 -14.41 12.48
C VAL A 64 3.23 -15.53 11.73
N GLY A 65 3.90 -16.12 10.73
CA GLY A 65 3.35 -17.23 9.94
C GLY A 65 2.23 -16.86 8.96
N LYS A 66 1.77 -15.61 8.93
CA LYS A 66 0.70 -15.17 8.01
C LYS A 66 1.22 -14.91 6.60
N ASN A 67 0.37 -15.18 5.59
CA ASN A 67 0.55 -14.63 4.25
C ASN A 67 -0.02 -13.21 4.25
N ILE A 68 0.77 -12.23 3.84
CA ILE A 68 0.38 -10.82 3.88
C ILE A 68 0.41 -10.20 2.49
N LEU A 69 -0.64 -9.45 2.14
CA LEU A 69 -0.70 -8.57 0.98
C LEU A 69 -0.82 -7.12 1.45
N ILE A 70 0.25 -6.33 1.27
CA ILE A 70 0.20 -4.89 1.53
C ILE A 70 -0.50 -4.21 0.35
N VAL A 71 -1.49 -3.36 0.63
CA VAL A 71 -2.25 -2.59 -0.34
C VAL A 71 -1.95 -1.10 -0.17
N GLU A 72 -1.51 -0.45 -1.24
CA GLU A 72 -1.15 0.98 -1.29
C GLU A 72 -1.87 1.64 -2.47
N ASP A 73 -2.29 2.89 -2.31
CA ASP A 73 -2.86 3.69 -3.39
C ASP A 73 -1.81 4.11 -4.44
N ILE A 74 -0.65 4.60 -4.00
CA ILE A 74 0.39 5.09 -4.91
C ILE A 74 1.80 4.86 -4.41
N ILE A 75 2.69 4.47 -5.32
CA ILE A 75 4.10 4.28 -5.01
C ILE A 75 4.99 5.29 -5.77
N ASP A 76 5.55 6.27 -5.04
CA ASP A 76 6.47 7.29 -5.58
C ASP A 76 7.95 6.89 -5.45
N THR A 77 8.59 7.12 -4.30
CA THR A 77 9.99 6.72 -4.07
C THR A 77 10.14 5.24 -3.71
N GLY A 78 9.11 4.65 -3.09
CA GLY A 78 9.03 3.25 -2.67
C GLY A 78 9.70 2.95 -1.33
N ARG A 79 10.15 3.99 -0.60
CA ARG A 79 10.79 3.84 0.71
C ARG A 79 9.84 3.28 1.76
N THR A 80 8.63 3.85 1.86
CA THR A 80 7.58 3.42 2.78
C THR A 80 7.21 1.96 2.58
N LEU A 81 6.86 1.59 1.35
CA LEU A 81 6.49 0.21 1.02
C LEU A 81 7.65 -0.78 1.26
N LYS A 82 8.90 -0.37 0.99
CA LYS A 82 10.09 -1.18 1.31
C LYS A 82 10.27 -1.38 2.81
N PHE A 83 10.17 -0.31 3.58
CA PHE A 83 10.27 -0.36 5.03
C PHE A 83 9.21 -1.31 5.61
N LEU A 84 7.94 -1.15 5.22
CA LEU A 84 6.85 -2.00 5.73
C LEU A 84 7.02 -3.47 5.34
N LYS A 85 7.39 -3.74 4.07
CA LYS A 85 7.68 -5.10 3.62
C LYS A 85 8.80 -5.75 4.43
N GLN A 86 9.90 -5.02 4.67
CA GLN A 86 11.03 -5.53 5.47
C GLN A 86 10.66 -5.71 6.94
N ASN A 87 9.89 -4.78 7.52
CA ASN A 87 9.40 -4.87 8.89
C ASN A 87 8.59 -6.16 9.09
N LEU A 88 7.59 -6.42 8.25
CA LEU A 88 6.73 -7.60 8.36
C LEU A 88 7.48 -8.92 8.13
N ILE A 89 8.44 -8.95 7.20
CA ILE A 89 9.33 -10.11 7.01
C ILE A 89 10.16 -10.37 8.27
N SER A 90 10.74 -9.32 8.87
CA SER A 90 11.55 -9.45 10.09
C SER A 90 10.73 -9.94 11.29
N ARG A 91 9.41 -9.66 11.30
CA ARG A 91 8.42 -10.17 12.27
C ARG A 91 7.92 -11.57 11.92
N LYS A 92 8.64 -12.30 11.07
CA LYS A 92 8.38 -13.72 10.72
C LYS A 92 7.05 -13.96 10.00
N ALA A 93 6.58 -13.01 9.21
CA ALA A 93 5.51 -13.29 8.24
C ALA A 93 5.95 -14.39 7.25
N LYS A 94 5.04 -15.30 6.90
CA LYS A 94 5.31 -16.41 5.98
C LYS A 94 5.56 -15.93 4.55
N SER A 95 4.80 -14.93 4.11
CA SER A 95 5.05 -14.24 2.86
C SER A 95 4.55 -12.79 2.93
N VAL A 96 5.21 -11.88 2.22
CA VAL A 96 4.78 -10.48 2.11
C VAL A 96 4.82 -10.06 0.64
N LYS A 97 3.64 -9.87 0.04
CA LYS A 97 3.47 -9.34 -1.32
C LYS A 97 2.93 -7.91 -1.29
N THR A 98 3.06 -7.20 -2.40
CA THR A 98 2.60 -5.82 -2.55
C THR A 98 1.60 -5.68 -3.69
N CYS A 99 0.51 -4.97 -3.44
CA CYS A 99 -0.48 -4.55 -4.43
C CYS A 99 -0.56 -3.03 -4.41
N VAL A 100 -0.30 -2.38 -5.55
CA VAL A 100 -0.36 -0.92 -5.65
C VAL A 100 -1.33 -0.53 -6.76
N LEU A 101 -2.19 0.45 -6.50
CA LEU A 101 -3.08 0.95 -7.54
C LEU A 101 -2.29 1.74 -8.59
N LEU A 102 -1.46 2.70 -8.15
CA LEU A 102 -0.70 3.60 -9.03
C LEU A 102 0.81 3.50 -8.84
N ASN A 103 1.55 3.42 -9.94
CA ASN A 103 3.01 3.39 -9.95
C ASN A 103 3.56 4.60 -10.72
N LYS A 104 4.19 5.54 -10.01
CA LYS A 104 4.86 6.69 -10.65
C LYS A 104 6.14 6.25 -11.34
N ILE A 105 6.18 6.39 -12.66
CA ILE A 105 7.38 6.08 -13.45
C ILE A 105 8.50 7.09 -13.15
N GLY A 106 9.74 6.61 -13.07
CA GLY A 106 10.93 7.47 -12.99
C GLY A 106 11.27 8.04 -11.61
N ARG A 107 10.50 7.70 -10.57
CA ARG A 107 10.67 8.26 -9.21
C ARG A 107 11.28 7.31 -8.18
N ARG A 108 11.49 6.05 -8.57
CA ARG A 108 11.92 4.97 -7.69
C ARG A 108 13.31 5.24 -7.11
N LYS A 109 13.41 5.34 -5.79
CA LYS A 109 14.70 5.43 -5.05
C LYS A 109 15.02 4.14 -4.30
N ALA A 110 14.01 3.35 -3.96
CA ALA A 110 14.16 2.08 -3.27
C ALA A 110 14.01 0.90 -4.25
N LYS A 111 14.91 -0.08 -4.19
CA LYS A 111 14.75 -1.36 -4.89
C LYS A 111 13.64 -2.18 -4.21
N ILE A 112 12.44 -2.15 -4.79
CA ILE A 112 11.29 -2.93 -4.35
C ILE A 112 10.55 -3.51 -5.55
N LYS A 113 10.21 -4.80 -5.46
CA LYS A 113 9.34 -5.47 -6.42
C LYS A 113 7.87 -5.16 -6.07
N ILE A 114 7.10 -4.77 -7.08
CA ILE A 114 5.65 -4.66 -7.03
C ILE A 114 5.09 -5.99 -7.52
N ASP A 115 4.35 -6.72 -6.68
CA ASP A 115 3.82 -8.03 -7.04
C ASP A 115 2.52 -7.92 -7.87
N TYR A 116 1.67 -6.94 -7.55
CA TYR A 116 0.47 -6.58 -8.30
C TYR A 116 0.42 -5.06 -8.50
N LYS A 117 0.14 -4.63 -9.73
CA LYS A 117 0.11 -3.23 -10.12
C LYS A 117 -1.16 -2.96 -10.91
N GLY A 118 -1.87 -1.87 -10.59
CA GLY A 118 -2.94 -1.34 -11.41
C GLY A 118 -2.39 -0.61 -12.64
N PHE A 119 -1.98 0.65 -12.45
CA PHE A 119 -1.63 1.55 -13.55
C PHE A 119 -0.25 2.18 -13.35
N ASP A 120 0.47 2.37 -14.45
CA ASP A 120 1.60 3.29 -14.47
C ASP A 120 1.10 4.72 -14.73
N VAL A 121 1.64 5.69 -13.99
CA VAL A 121 1.23 7.10 -14.07
C VAL A 121 2.43 8.03 -14.21
N PRO A 122 2.26 9.21 -14.84
CA PRO A 122 3.32 10.21 -14.93
C PRO A 122 3.63 10.80 -13.55
N ASN A 123 4.76 11.49 -13.45
CA ASN A 123 5.12 12.24 -12.24
C ASN A 123 4.33 13.57 -12.14
N LYS A 124 3.01 13.45 -11.94
CA LYS A 124 2.09 14.55 -11.68
C LYS A 124 1.47 14.42 -10.29
N PHE A 125 0.86 15.49 -9.79
CA PHE A 125 0.05 15.42 -8.57
C PHE A 125 -1.31 14.81 -8.91
N LEU A 126 -1.72 13.79 -8.16
CA LEU A 126 -2.94 13.02 -8.43
C LEU A 126 -3.85 13.07 -7.20
N VAL A 127 -5.15 13.18 -7.43
CA VAL A 127 -6.20 13.22 -6.39
C VAL A 127 -7.37 12.31 -6.78
N GLY A 128 -8.23 12.00 -5.81
CA GLY A 128 -9.40 11.16 -6.04
C GLY A 128 -9.15 9.69 -5.77
N TYR A 129 -10.23 8.91 -5.66
CA TYR A 129 -10.18 7.48 -5.37
C TYR A 129 -9.30 7.14 -4.15
N GLY A 130 -9.41 7.96 -3.10
CA GLY A 130 -8.64 7.85 -1.85
C GLY A 130 -7.43 8.79 -1.77
N LEU A 131 -6.85 9.19 -2.91
CA LEU A 131 -5.75 10.16 -2.98
C LEU A 131 -6.23 11.57 -2.60
N ASP A 132 -5.36 12.38 -1.98
CA ASP A 132 -5.71 13.72 -1.53
C ASP A 132 -4.73 14.81 -1.92
N TYR A 133 -5.23 16.04 -1.80
CA TYR A 133 -4.43 17.24 -1.60
C TYR A 133 -4.92 17.97 -0.35
N ASN A 134 -4.11 18.02 0.71
CA ASN A 134 -4.48 18.61 2.00
C ASN A 134 -5.81 18.07 2.54
N GLU A 135 -5.97 16.74 2.53
CA GLU A 135 -7.17 15.99 2.96
C GLU A 135 -8.43 16.24 2.11
N LYS A 136 -8.33 16.99 1.00
CA LYS A 136 -9.42 17.19 0.03
C LYS A 136 -9.39 16.14 -1.08
N TYR A 137 -10.53 16.00 -1.77
CA TYR A 137 -10.69 15.23 -3.01
C TYR A 137 -10.67 13.70 -2.91
N ARG A 138 -10.41 13.10 -1.74
CA ARG A 138 -10.39 11.62 -1.58
C ARG A 138 -11.66 10.94 -2.10
N ASN A 139 -12.79 11.62 -2.01
CA ASN A 139 -14.12 11.12 -2.35
C ASN A 139 -14.46 11.14 -3.86
N LEU A 140 -13.60 11.69 -4.72
CA LEU A 140 -13.86 11.62 -6.16
C LEU A 140 -13.84 10.15 -6.61
N PRO A 141 -14.82 9.69 -7.41
CA PRO A 141 -14.90 8.29 -7.85
C PRO A 141 -13.91 7.95 -8.97
N TYR A 142 -13.07 8.91 -9.35
CA TYR A 142 -12.06 8.82 -10.40
C TYR A 142 -10.75 9.43 -9.90
N ILE A 143 -9.67 9.12 -10.60
CA ILE A 143 -8.37 9.75 -10.39
C ILE A 143 -8.23 10.92 -11.35
N ALA A 144 -7.82 12.08 -10.84
CA ALA A 144 -7.57 13.28 -11.62
C ALA A 144 -6.16 13.82 -11.37
N ILE A 145 -5.64 14.56 -12.34
CA ILE A 145 -4.45 15.40 -12.16
C ILE A 145 -4.92 16.71 -11.53
N LEU A 146 -4.19 17.15 -10.50
CA LEU A 146 -4.37 18.48 -9.93
C LEU A 146 -3.30 19.40 -10.55
N ASP A 147 -3.75 20.37 -11.35
CA ASP A 147 -2.93 21.40 -11.99
C ASP A 147 -2.95 22.71 -11.19
#